data_AF-A0A2J6MZ21-F1
#
_entry.id   AF-A0A2J6MZ21-F1
#
_cell.length_a   1.000
_cell.length_b   1.000
_cell.length_c   1.000
_cell.angle_alpha   90.00
_cell.angle_beta   90.00
_cell.angle_gamma   90.00
#
_symmetry.space_group_name_H-M   'P 1'
#
loop_
_entity.id
_entity.type
_entity.pdbx_description
1 polymer ?
#
loop_
_entity_poly.entity_id
_entity_poly.type
_entity_poly.pdbx_seq_one_letter_code
_entity_poly.pdbx_strand_id
1 'polypeptide(L)'
;MKIFDTTFLIDLVKGDKGAVKKAKEIDEQGVFKAISVVTVHEYLRGIYYLFSHDEKLLKNKLEKAEAELIRFEILPYTYEVAKTAAEIDAKLAKNGQAISFSDTIIAAAATHYKLTLVTRNTEHFSRIPNLQIETY
;
A
#
# COMPACT_ATOMS: atom_id res chain seq x y z
N MET A 1 3.63 -7.88 11.84
CA MET A 1 2.76 -6.98 11.06
C MET A 1 3.25 -7.00 9.62
N LYS A 2 2.36 -6.94 8.63
CA LYS A 2 2.69 -6.81 7.21
C LYS A 2 2.08 -5.52 6.67
N ILE A 3 2.74 -4.91 5.69
CA ILE A 3 2.24 -3.71 5.01
C ILE A 3 1.78 -4.08 3.61
N PHE A 4 0.62 -3.57 3.20
CA PHE A 4 0.03 -3.82 1.89
C PHE A 4 0.09 -2.56 1.04
N ASP A 5 0.44 -2.70 -0.23
CA ASP A 5 0.40 -1.59 -1.18
C ASP A 5 -1.02 -1.36 -1.71
N THR A 6 -1.16 -0.30 -2.51
CA THR A 6 -2.43 0.07 -3.13
C THR A 6 -2.93 -1.01 -4.10
N THR A 7 -2.01 -1.68 -4.80
CA THR A 7 -2.35 -2.76 -5.74
C THR A 7 -3.05 -3.91 -5.03
N PHE A 8 -2.51 -4.36 -3.91
CA PHE A 8 -3.13 -5.41 -3.10
C PHE A 8 -4.52 -5.02 -2.63
N LEU A 9 -4.70 -3.80 -2.11
CA LEU A 9 -5.99 -3.34 -1.61
C LEU A 9 -7.05 -3.31 -2.73
N ILE A 10 -6.69 -2.80 -3.91
CA ILE A 10 -7.58 -2.78 -5.07
C ILE A 10 -7.94 -4.20 -5.53
N ASP A 11 -6.96 -5.09 -5.61
CA ASP A 11 -7.18 -6.47 -6.06
C ASP A 11 -8.06 -7.24 -5.07
N LEU A 12 -7.86 -7.03 -3.76
CA LEU A 12 -8.70 -7.61 -2.73
C LEU A 12 -10.17 -7.17 -2.87
N VAL A 13 -10.41 -5.88 -3.09
CA VAL A 13 -11.76 -5.32 -3.28
C VAL A 13 -12.41 -5.83 -4.57
N LYS A 14 -11.62 -6.08 -5.61
CA LYS A 14 -12.08 -6.70 -6.87
C LYS A 14 -12.30 -8.20 -6.75
N GLY A 15 -11.95 -8.82 -5.62
CA GLY A 15 -12.08 -10.26 -5.42
C GLY A 15 -11.06 -11.08 -6.21
N ASP A 16 -9.88 -10.51 -6.48
CA ASP A 16 -8.78 -11.25 -7.08
C ASP A 16 -8.44 -12.50 -6.25
N LYS A 17 -8.29 -13.65 -6.92
CA LYS A 17 -8.13 -14.94 -6.24
C LYS A 17 -6.83 -15.01 -5.44
N GLY A 18 -5.75 -14.42 -5.95
CA GLY A 18 -4.46 -14.37 -5.28
C GLY A 18 -4.54 -13.49 -4.03
N ALA A 19 -5.07 -12.28 -4.18
CA ALA A 19 -5.21 -11.32 -3.08
C ALA A 19 -6.10 -11.87 -1.96
N VAL A 20 -7.25 -12.46 -2.31
CA VAL A 20 -8.17 -13.08 -1.35
C VAL A 20 -7.53 -14.26 -0.63
N LYS A 21 -6.80 -15.13 -1.36
CA LYS A 21 -6.09 -16.25 -0.75
C LYS A 21 -5.02 -15.75 0.21
N LYS A 22 -4.20 -14.78 -0.19
CA LYS A 22 -3.16 -14.19 0.65
C LYS A 22 -3.74 -13.50 1.89
N ALA A 23 -4.84 -12.78 1.76
CA ALA A 23 -5.53 -12.17 2.89
C ALA A 23 -5.98 -13.22 3.91
N LYS A 24 -6.55 -14.35 3.45
CA LYS A 24 -6.93 -15.47 4.32
C LYS A 24 -5.72 -16.10 5.01
N GLU A 25 -4.64 -16.36 4.27
CA GLU A 25 -3.40 -16.90 4.84
C GLU A 25 -2.85 -15.99 5.97
N ILE A 26 -2.90 -14.67 5.78
CA ILE A 26 -2.41 -13.69 6.76
C ILE A 26 -3.34 -13.62 7.99
N ASP A 27 -4.66 -13.69 7.77
CA ASP A 27 -5.65 -13.75 8.85
C ASP A 27 -5.49 -15.02 9.69
N GLU A 28 -5.25 -16.17 9.07
CA GLU A 28 -4.98 -17.45 9.73
C GLU A 28 -3.69 -17.44 10.56
N GLN A 29 -2.67 -16.68 10.11
CA GLN A 29 -1.42 -16.47 10.84
C GLN A 29 -1.57 -15.52 12.04
N GLY A 30 -2.71 -14.82 12.19
CA GLY A 30 -2.92 -13.81 13.23
C GLY A 30 -1.99 -12.59 13.09
N VAL A 31 -1.50 -12.32 11.87
CA VAL A 31 -0.54 -11.23 11.64
C VAL A 31 -1.28 -9.91 11.42
N PHE A 32 -0.90 -8.89 12.18
CA PHE A 32 -1.43 -7.53 12.00
C PHE A 32 -1.22 -6.99 10.59
N LYS A 33 -2.23 -6.29 10.08
CA LYS A 33 -2.27 -5.74 8.72
C LYS A 33 -2.13 -4.23 8.78
N ALA A 34 -1.23 -3.66 7.99
CA ALA A 34 -0.97 -2.23 7.92
C ALA A 34 -1.02 -1.72 6.47
N ILE A 35 -1.32 -0.45 6.30
CA ILE A 35 -1.22 0.27 5.02
C ILE A 35 -0.55 1.62 5.25
N SER A 36 0.09 2.17 4.23
CA SER A 36 0.54 3.56 4.28
C SER A 36 -0.65 4.50 4.16
N VAL A 37 -0.59 5.68 4.80
CA VAL A 37 -1.54 6.77 4.55
C VAL A 37 -1.59 7.17 3.06
N VAL A 38 -0.51 6.93 2.31
CA VAL A 38 -0.51 7.13 0.85
C VAL A 38 -1.39 6.11 0.13
N THR A 39 -1.43 4.86 0.59
CA THR A 39 -2.36 3.85 0.06
C THR A 39 -3.81 4.24 0.33
N VAL A 40 -4.10 4.81 1.50
CA VAL A 40 -5.41 5.41 1.81
C VAL A 40 -5.74 6.51 0.80
N HIS A 41 -4.81 7.45 0.57
CA HIS A 41 -4.98 8.52 -0.40
C HIS A 41 -5.29 7.98 -1.80
N GLU A 42 -4.49 7.04 -2.30
CA GLU A 42 -4.67 6.52 -3.66
C GLU A 42 -6.00 5.77 -3.82
N TYR A 43 -6.40 5.02 -2.81
CA TYR A 43 -7.68 4.30 -2.80
C TYR A 43 -8.86 5.26 -2.85
N LEU A 44 -8.90 6.25 -1.95
CA LEU A 44 -9.97 7.26 -1.90
C LEU A 44 -9.98 8.14 -3.15
N ARG A 45 -8.80 8.55 -3.65
CA ARG A 45 -8.69 9.31 -4.90
C ARG A 45 -9.29 8.53 -6.08
N GLY A 46 -9.07 7.22 -6.15
CA GLY A 46 -9.68 6.36 -7.17
C GLY A 46 -11.20 6.37 -7.11
N ILE A 47 -11.78 6.37 -5.91
CA ILE A 47 -13.23 6.46 -5.70
C ILE A 47 -13.77 7.81 -6.17
N TYR A 48 -13.14 8.91 -5.75
CA TYR A 48 -13.52 10.25 -6.24
C TYR A 48 -13.45 10.34 -7.76
N TYR A 49 -12.35 9.87 -8.35
CA TYR A 49 -12.16 9.91 -9.80
C TYR A 49 -13.25 9.14 -10.57
N LEU A 50 -13.70 8.00 -10.05
CA LEU A 50 -14.67 7.15 -10.74
C LEU A 50 -16.12 7.57 -10.52
N PHE A 51 -16.46 8.14 -9.36
CA PHE A 51 -17.85 8.30 -8.93
C PHE A 51 -18.26 9.75 -8.66
N SER A 52 -17.39 10.74 -8.86
CA SER A 52 -17.71 12.17 -8.60
C SER A 52 -18.88 12.72 -9.43
N HIS A 53 -19.29 12.03 -10.49
CA HIS A 53 -20.43 12.41 -11.32
C HIS A 53 -21.79 12.11 -10.66
N ASP A 54 -21.84 11.30 -9.60
CA ASP A 54 -23.07 10.93 -8.88
C ASP A 54 -22.82 11.00 -7.37
N GLU A 55 -23.36 12.03 -6.73
CA GLU A 55 -23.15 12.31 -5.30
C GLU A 55 -23.64 11.17 -4.39
N LYS A 56 -24.77 10.54 -4.73
CA LYS A 56 -25.35 9.47 -3.91
C LYS A 56 -24.50 8.20 -4.01
N LEU A 57 -24.05 7.86 -5.22
CA LEU A 57 -23.16 6.73 -5.45
C LEU A 57 -21.79 6.97 -4.81
N LEU A 58 -21.23 8.17 -4.96
CA LEU A 58 -19.96 8.56 -4.34
C LEU A 58 -20.01 8.37 -2.82
N LYS A 59 -21.04 8.90 -2.16
CA LYS A 59 -21.22 8.75 -0.71
C LYS A 59 -21.23 7.27 -0.30
N ASN A 60 -21.99 6.44 -0.99
CA ASN A 60 -22.05 5.01 -0.70
C ASN A 60 -20.69 4.31 -0.87
N LYS A 61 -19.93 4.66 -1.93
CA LYS A 61 -18.60 4.09 -2.18
C LYS A 61 -17.58 4.52 -1.13
N LEU A 62 -17.62 5.78 -0.69
CA LEU A 62 -16.75 6.30 0.37
C LEU A 62 -17.05 5.63 1.71
N GLU A 63 -18.32 5.51 2.11
CA GLU A 63 -18.71 4.81 3.34
C GLU A 63 -18.21 3.35 3.36
N LYS A 64 -18.33 2.65 2.22
CA LYS A 64 -17.81 1.29 2.09
C LYS A 64 -16.28 1.24 2.20
N ALA A 65 -15.59 2.18 1.57
CA ALA A 65 -14.13 2.25 1.60
C ALA A 65 -13.60 2.52 3.01
N GLU A 66 -14.18 3.47 3.75
CA GLU A 66 -13.82 3.74 5.14
C GLU A 66 -14.00 2.48 6.02
N ALA A 67 -15.09 1.74 5.83
CA ALA A 67 -15.33 0.48 6.53
C ALA A 67 -14.36 -0.66 6.15
N GLU A 68 -13.71 -0.58 4.97
CA GLU A 68 -12.65 -1.51 4.58
C GLU A 68 -11.31 -1.09 5.18
N LEU A 69 -11.00 0.20 5.17
CA LEU A 69 -9.75 0.78 5.66
C LEU A 69 -9.57 0.61 7.18
N ILE A 70 -10.66 0.61 7.95
CA ILE A 70 -10.62 0.40 9.42
C ILE A 70 -10.01 -0.95 9.85
N ARG A 71 -9.86 -1.90 8.91
CA ARG A 71 -9.28 -3.22 9.16
C ARG A 71 -7.75 -3.21 9.16
N PHE A 72 -7.14 -2.06 8.85
CA PHE A 72 -5.70 -1.89 8.74
C PHE A 72 -5.21 -0.85 9.73
N GLU A 73 -4.00 -1.07 10.25
CA GLU A 73 -3.22 -0.01 10.90
C GLU A 73 -2.72 0.97 9.83
N ILE A 74 -3.14 2.24 9.90
CA ILE A 74 -2.71 3.25 8.93
C ILE A 74 -1.42 3.91 9.41
N LEU A 75 -0.32 3.60 8.72
CA LEU A 75 0.99 4.14 9.04
C LEU A 75 1.17 5.54 8.43
N PRO A 76 1.47 6.57 9.25
CA PRO A 76 1.63 7.94 8.77
C PRO A 76 2.95 8.14 8.01
N TYR A 77 2.98 9.12 7.11
CA TYR A 77 4.21 9.65 6.54
C TYR A 77 4.89 10.59 7.52
N THR A 78 5.60 10.02 8.49
CA THR A 78 6.32 10.77 9.53
C THR A 78 7.64 11.34 9.02
N TYR A 79 8.28 12.19 9.83
CA TYR A 79 9.64 12.68 9.55
C TYR A 79 10.67 11.55 9.34
N GLU A 80 10.58 10.46 10.13
CA GLU A 80 11.52 9.34 9.98
C GLU A 80 11.25 8.49 8.73
N VAL A 81 9.97 8.32 8.38
CA VAL A 81 9.60 7.71 7.09
C VAL A 81 10.08 8.59 5.93
N ALA A 82 9.96 9.92 6.06
CA ALA A 82 10.42 10.87 5.05
C ALA A 82 11.93 10.83 4.84
N LYS A 83 12.73 10.73 5.91
CA LYS A 83 14.19 10.52 5.79
C LYS A 83 14.52 9.23 5.05
N THR A 84 13.84 8.14 5.40
CA THR A 84 14.03 6.83 4.74
C THR A 84 13.63 6.91 3.26
N ALA A 85 12.51 7.58 2.95
CA ALA A 85 12.02 7.78 1.58
C ALA A 85 13.01 8.59 0.75
N ALA A 86 13.54 9.70 1.28
CA ALA A 86 14.51 10.53 0.59
C ALA A 86 15.80 9.76 0.24
N GLU A 87 16.28 8.91 1.15
CA GLU A 87 17.45 8.07 0.90
C GLU A 87 17.19 7.04 -0.21
N ILE A 88 16.03 6.36 -0.16
CA ILE A 88 15.61 5.38 -1.18
C ILE A 88 15.47 6.08 -2.55
N ASP A 89 14.75 7.19 -2.59
CA ASP A 89 14.45 7.92 -3.82
C ASP A 89 15.73 8.43 -4.50
N ALA A 90 16.62 9.08 -3.74
CA ALA A 90 17.88 9.59 -4.27
C ALA A 90 18.78 8.47 -4.82
N LYS A 91 18.83 7.31 -4.14
CA LYS A 91 19.61 6.14 -4.62
C LYS A 91 19.04 5.57 -5.91
N LEU A 92 17.72 5.36 -5.97
CA LEU A 92 17.07 4.83 -7.17
C LEU A 92 17.17 5.79 -8.34
N ALA A 93 16.93 7.08 -8.11
CA ALA A 93 17.04 8.12 -9.13
C ALA A 93 18.46 8.20 -9.73
N LYS A 94 19.49 8.17 -8.87
CA LYS A 94 20.89 8.19 -9.32
C LYS A 94 21.26 6.99 -10.21
N ASN A 95 20.59 5.85 -10.00
CA ASN A 95 20.82 4.62 -10.77
C ASN A 95 19.89 4.46 -11.98
N GLY A 96 19.07 5.47 -12.31
CA GLY A 96 18.09 5.37 -13.41
C GLY A 96 16.96 4.39 -13.13
N GLN A 97 16.68 4.11 -11.86
CA GLN A 97 15.77 3.08 -11.37
C GLN A 97 14.60 3.66 -10.56
N ALA A 98 14.37 4.97 -10.65
CA ALA A 98 13.32 5.67 -9.93
C ALA A 98 11.96 4.96 -10.05
N ILE A 99 11.24 4.94 -8.94
CA ILE A 99 9.86 4.46 -8.84
C ILE A 99 8.95 5.64 -8.51
N SER A 100 7.63 5.42 -8.47
CA SER A 100 6.71 6.49 -8.12
C SER A 100 6.96 6.99 -6.70
N PHE A 101 6.69 8.27 -6.44
CA PHE A 101 6.83 8.83 -5.09
C PHE A 101 5.94 8.10 -4.07
N SER A 102 4.75 7.64 -4.49
CA SER A 102 3.87 6.81 -3.67
C SER A 102 4.53 5.49 -3.27
N ASP A 103 5.10 4.76 -4.24
CA ASP A 103 5.80 3.50 -4.00
C ASP A 103 7.02 3.72 -3.10
N THR A 104 7.77 4.81 -3.31
CA THR A 104 8.89 5.20 -2.44
C THR A 104 8.43 5.36 -1.00
N ILE A 105 7.32 6.06 -0.73
CA ILE A 105 6.80 6.24 0.63
C ILE A 105 6.35 4.91 1.24
N ILE A 106 5.67 4.06 0.49
CA ILE A 106 5.22 2.73 0.95
C ILE A 106 6.43 1.86 1.31
N ALA A 107 7.43 1.81 0.44
CA ALA A 107 8.66 1.08 0.68
C ALA A 107 9.46 1.63 1.86
N ALA A 108 9.50 2.95 2.02
CA ALA A 108 10.15 3.62 3.13
C ALA A 108 9.48 3.29 4.46
N ALA A 109 8.14 3.28 4.51
CA ALA A 109 7.40 2.86 5.69
C ALA A 109 7.69 1.39 6.02
N ALA A 110 7.65 0.51 5.02
CA ALA A 110 8.00 -0.91 5.17
C ALA A 110 9.42 -1.08 5.73
N THR A 111 10.38 -0.35 5.19
CA THR A 111 11.79 -0.40 5.59
C THR A 111 12.01 0.14 7.01
N HIS A 112 11.45 1.31 7.30
CA HIS A 112 11.58 1.97 8.60
C HIS A 112 11.00 1.13 9.74
N TYR A 113 9.80 0.58 9.54
CA TYR A 113 9.12 -0.25 10.53
C TYR A 113 9.50 -1.75 10.45
N LYS A 114 10.44 -2.12 9.56
CA LYS A 114 10.90 -3.51 9.34
C LYS A 114 9.76 -4.48 9.06
N LEU A 115 8.83 -4.06 8.20
CA LEU A 115 7.66 -4.83 7.80
C LEU A 115 7.90 -5.50 6.45
N THR A 116 7.31 -6.69 6.28
CA THR A 116 7.22 -7.33 4.97
C THR A 116 6.14 -6.63 4.14
N LEU A 117 6.52 -6.17 2.94
CA LEU A 117 5.61 -5.59 1.96
C LEU A 117 4.93 -6.69 1.16
N VAL A 118 3.61 -6.70 1.13
CA VAL A 118 2.81 -7.60 0.29
C VAL A 118 2.38 -6.84 -0.97
N THR A 119 2.85 -7.27 -2.13
CA THR A 119 2.59 -6.62 -3.42
C THR A 119 2.82 -7.59 -4.58
N ARG A 120 2.14 -7.38 -5.70
CA ARG A 120 2.46 -8.04 -6.97
C ARG A 120 3.41 -7.22 -7.86
N ASN A 121 3.73 -5.98 -7.50
CA ASN A 121 4.62 -5.10 -8.25
C ASN A 121 6.09 -5.34 -7.87
N THR A 122 6.51 -6.61 -7.85
CA THR A 122 7.82 -7.03 -7.32
C THR A 122 9.00 -6.38 -8.05
N GLU A 123 8.85 -6.04 -9.34
CA GLU A 123 9.90 -5.41 -10.13
C GLU A 123 10.30 -4.01 -9.63
N HIS A 124 9.34 -3.23 -9.13
CA HIS A 124 9.61 -1.91 -8.58
C HIS A 124 10.33 -2.03 -7.24
N PHE A 125 9.77 -2.84 -6.34
CA PHE A 125 10.21 -2.91 -4.95
C PHE A 125 11.50 -3.72 -4.75
N SER A 126 11.80 -4.68 -5.64
CA SER A 126 13.05 -5.48 -5.57
C SER A 126 14.32 -4.64 -5.75
N ARG A 127 14.19 -3.42 -6.26
CA ARG A 127 15.29 -2.45 -6.43
C ARG A 127 15.77 -1.87 -5.10
N ILE A 128 15.00 -2.05 -4.02
CA ILE A 128 15.27 -1.46 -2.70
C ILE A 128 15.97 -2.50 -1.82
N PRO A 129 17.24 -2.26 -1.42
CA PRO A 129 17.98 -3.20 -0.59
C PRO A 129 17.31 -3.42 0.76
N ASN A 130 17.31 -4.68 1.23
CA ASN A 130 16.77 -5.11 2.52
C ASN A 130 15.25 -4.96 2.71
N LEU A 131 14.51 -4.57 1.66
CA LEU A 131 13.05 -4.60 1.69
C LEU A 131 12.57 -6.05 1.56
N GLN A 132 11.88 -6.55 2.57
CA GLN A 132 11.25 -7.87 2.50
C GLN A 132 9.95 -7.79 1.71
N ILE A 133 9.78 -8.67 0.74
CA ILE A 133 8.63 -8.69 -0.16
C ILE A 133 8.00 -10.08 -0.15
N GLU A 134 6.67 -10.11 -0.03
CA GLU A 134 5.84 -11.28 -0.32
C GLU A 134 4.92 -10.96 -1.50
N THR A 135 4.76 -11.93 -2.40
CA THR A 135 3.83 -11.84 -3.52
C THR A 135 2.59 -12.73 -3.30
N TYR A 136 1.57 -12.53 -4.14
CA TYR A 136 0.29 -13.24 -4.10
C TYR A 136 -0.24 -13.59 -5.50
#